data_AF-A0A7L5E0V4-F1
#
_entry.id   AF-A0A7L5E0V4-F1
#
_cell.length_a   1.000
_cell.length_b   1.000
_cell.length_c   1.000
_cell.angle_alpha   90.00
_cell.angle_beta   90.00
_cell.angle_gamma   90.00
#
_symmetry.space_group_name_H-M   'P 1'
#
loop_
_entity.id
_entity.type
_entity.pdbx_description
1 polymer ?
#
loop_
_entity_poly.entity_id
_entity_poly.type
_entity_poly.pdbx_seq_one_letter_code
_entity_poly.pdbx_strand_id
1 'polypeptide(L)'
;MIPVIATFLIISANSNDILVLKTKLIQFIGKVSYSLYLWHWPVFVIAQYLGVEMTVTSISLMVLISLIAAYISYKYVETVNFNTSKVVLVALSILVLGTRFLSIVPANKSMYKAKTLALSNYKRAHSKETVDLFYLGKCFISKQSTFSKDYNQSDCLKIDSNKRNVMLLGDSHAADIAQSLEASLSKMGIHIMKAASSGCLPIYKPNGETQCSDMMNFIFNEYFPLHYKKIDGVIISANWVKVPEDQQEALISDLKKTIQVFKNYHIPTVIVGQNETYRIPYSVIVARECEYNIINRTQYLDANALKTNKLLLHKLTNSYIDIYNYKSVPSLSINNDPYMLDENHFTKYGANITVQKIISTPPFINFLQATSQRL
;
A
#
# COMPACT_ATOMS: atom_id res chain seq x y z
N MET A 1 -4.85 26.24 2.39
CA MET A 1 -5.53 27.55 2.33
C MET A 1 -4.86 28.62 3.21
N ILE A 2 -4.41 28.29 4.43
CA ILE A 2 -3.71 29.24 5.33
C ILE A 2 -2.56 30.02 4.63
N PRO A 3 -1.64 29.39 3.87
CA PRO A 3 -0.55 30.13 3.21
C PRO A 3 -1.06 31.13 2.15
N VAL A 4 -2.12 30.77 1.43
CA VAL A 4 -2.70 31.62 0.37
C VAL A 4 -3.38 32.85 0.98
N ILE A 5 -4.13 32.66 2.07
CA ILE A 5 -4.78 33.75 2.80
C ILE A 5 -3.72 34.67 3.42
N ALA A 6 -2.65 34.11 3.99
CA ALA A 6 -1.54 34.89 4.53
C ALA A 6 -0.85 35.73 3.44
N THR A 7 -0.55 35.15 2.28
CA THR A 7 0.00 35.89 1.14
C THR A 7 -0.95 36.99 0.65
N PHE A 8 -2.25 36.69 0.53
CA PHE A 8 -3.27 37.67 0.16
C PHE A 8 -3.33 38.85 1.15
N LEU A 9 -3.35 38.56 2.46
CA LEU A 9 -3.37 39.59 3.50
C LEU A 9 -2.10 40.43 3.50
N ILE A 10 -0.92 39.83 3.27
CA ILE A 10 0.36 40.57 3.16
C ILE A 10 0.36 41.51 1.95
N ILE A 11 -0.11 41.03 0.79
CA ILE A 11 -0.22 41.84 -0.43
C ILE A 11 -1.26 42.95 -0.23
N SER A 12 -2.43 42.62 0.34
CA SER A 12 -3.52 43.58 0.60
C SER A 12 -3.15 44.63 1.64
N ALA A 13 -2.33 44.27 2.63
CA ALA A 13 -1.84 45.20 3.64
C ALA A 13 -0.79 46.17 3.06
N ASN A 14 -0.28 45.92 1.85
CA ASN A 14 0.73 46.72 1.15
C ASN A 14 1.91 47.14 2.06
N SER A 15 2.24 46.28 3.02
CA SER A 15 3.17 46.59 4.10
C SER A 15 4.59 46.32 3.61
N ASN A 16 5.17 47.31 2.94
CA ASN A 16 6.51 47.23 2.39
C ASN A 16 7.61 47.23 3.47
N ASP A 17 7.29 47.47 4.75
CA ASP A 17 8.28 47.65 5.83
C ASP A 17 8.56 46.43 6.70
N ILE A 18 8.12 45.25 6.29
CA ILE A 18 8.50 44.00 6.96
C ILE A 18 9.98 43.71 6.65
N LEU A 19 10.87 44.16 7.56
CA LEU A 19 12.34 44.04 7.47
C LEU A 19 12.81 42.62 7.10
N VAL A 20 12.13 41.60 7.62
CA VAL A 20 12.42 40.18 7.35
C VAL A 20 12.26 39.85 5.87
N LEU A 21 11.20 40.36 5.20
CA LEU A 21 10.94 40.12 3.77
C LEU A 21 11.93 40.86 2.86
N LYS A 22 12.64 41.89 3.37
CA LYS A 22 13.67 42.62 2.62
C LYS A 22 15.02 41.89 2.59
N THR A 23 15.19 40.82 3.36
CA THR A 23 16.47 40.08 3.35
C THR A 23 16.72 39.44 1.99
N LYS A 24 17.96 39.53 1.51
CA LYS A 24 18.36 38.97 0.20
C LYS A 24 18.05 37.48 0.08
N LEU A 25 18.16 36.74 1.19
CA LEU A 25 17.86 35.31 1.25
C LEU A 25 16.38 35.03 1.02
N ILE A 26 15.47 35.74 1.71
CA ILE A 26 14.03 35.53 1.56
C ILE A 26 13.58 35.93 0.16
N GLN A 27 14.10 37.03 -0.39
CA GLN A 27 13.81 37.40 -1.78
C GLN A 27 14.35 36.41 -2.79
N PHE A 28 15.53 35.84 -2.56
CA PHE A 28 16.09 34.79 -3.43
C PHE A 28 15.20 33.55 -3.44
N ILE A 29 14.83 33.05 -2.26
CA ILE A 29 13.93 31.89 -2.12
C ILE A 29 12.59 32.17 -2.81
N GLY A 30 12.03 33.38 -2.62
CA GLY A 30 10.82 33.83 -3.28
C GLY A 30 10.93 33.77 -4.81
N LYS A 31 12.03 34.30 -5.37
CA LYS A 31 12.29 34.31 -6.83
C LYS A 31 12.38 32.91 -7.42
N VAL A 32 13.05 31.98 -6.75
CA VAL A 32 13.20 30.60 -7.26
C VAL A 32 12.05 29.67 -6.85
N SER A 33 11.06 30.15 -6.10
CA SER A 33 10.05 29.30 -5.45
C SER A 33 9.23 28.46 -6.43
N TYR A 34 8.87 29.03 -7.59
CA TYR A 34 8.16 28.31 -8.64
C TYR A 34 9.02 27.20 -9.25
N SER A 35 10.25 27.54 -9.67
CA SER A 35 11.21 26.56 -10.17
C SER A 35 11.54 25.48 -9.12
N LEU A 36 11.63 25.84 -7.83
CA LEU A 36 11.85 24.88 -6.75
C LEU A 36 10.67 23.93 -6.57
N TYR A 37 9.44 24.44 -6.65
CA TYR A 37 8.24 23.61 -6.67
C TYR A 37 8.27 22.58 -7.82
N LEU A 38 8.79 22.95 -8.99
CA LEU A 38 8.91 22.02 -10.12
C LEU A 38 10.00 20.95 -9.91
N TRP A 39 11.16 21.32 -9.38
CA TRP A 39 12.33 20.43 -9.36
C TRP A 39 12.47 19.57 -8.12
N HIS A 40 11.93 19.99 -6.97
CA HIS A 40 12.10 19.20 -5.75
C HIS A 40 11.46 17.81 -5.86
N TRP A 41 10.24 17.70 -6.39
CA TRP A 41 9.58 16.40 -6.49
C TRP A 41 10.28 15.40 -7.44
N PRO A 42 10.68 15.78 -8.67
CA PRO A 42 11.50 14.92 -9.54
C PRO A 42 12.78 14.42 -8.88
N VAL A 43 13.52 15.28 -8.18
CA VAL A 43 14.75 14.87 -7.48
C VAL A 43 14.44 13.81 -6.42
N PHE A 44 13.37 14.01 -5.65
CA PHE A 44 12.94 13.07 -4.60
C PHE A 44 12.47 11.73 -5.17
N VAL A 45 11.65 11.74 -6.21
CA VAL A 45 11.18 10.53 -6.88
C VAL A 45 12.35 9.76 -7.50
N ILE A 46 13.27 10.43 -8.20
CA ILE A 46 14.44 9.76 -8.79
C ILE A 46 15.29 9.10 -7.70
N ALA A 47 15.57 9.81 -6.60
CA ALA A 47 16.35 9.25 -5.50
C ALA A 47 15.68 8.01 -4.88
N GLN A 48 14.37 8.06 -4.66
CA GLN A 48 13.60 6.92 -4.13
C GLN A 48 13.64 5.73 -5.09
N TYR A 49 13.47 5.95 -6.39
CA TYR A 49 13.61 4.90 -7.39
C TYR A 49 15.04 4.37 -7.46
N LEU A 50 16.07 5.20 -7.28
CA LEU A 50 17.45 4.73 -7.17
C LEU A 50 17.74 3.95 -5.89
N GLY A 51 16.81 3.90 -4.93
CA GLY A 51 16.95 3.16 -3.68
C GLY A 51 17.64 3.93 -2.57
N VAL A 52 17.86 5.23 -2.76
CA VAL A 52 18.47 6.11 -1.74
C VAL A 52 17.62 6.10 -0.48
N GLU A 53 18.20 5.72 0.65
CA GLU A 53 17.55 5.80 1.97
C GLU A 53 17.35 7.24 2.40
N MET A 54 16.21 7.56 3.02
CA MET A 54 15.83 8.92 3.42
C MET A 54 16.46 9.31 4.76
N THR A 55 17.79 9.33 4.80
CA THR A 55 18.58 9.83 5.93
C THR A 55 18.67 11.35 5.90
N VAL A 56 18.96 12.00 7.04
CA VAL A 56 19.16 13.46 7.12
C VAL A 56 20.19 13.95 6.09
N THR A 57 21.27 13.20 5.88
CA THR A 57 22.31 13.52 4.90
C THR A 57 21.79 13.47 3.47
N SER A 58 21.09 12.39 3.11
CA SER A 58 20.52 12.25 1.76
C SER A 58 19.47 13.33 1.46
N ILE A 59 18.60 13.64 2.42
CA ILE A 59 17.56 14.66 2.29
C ILE A 59 18.21 16.02 2.11
N SER A 60 19.25 16.33 2.88
CA SER A 60 20.00 17.59 2.77
C SER A 60 20.64 17.73 1.39
N LEU A 61 21.23 16.66 0.86
CA LEU A 61 21.81 16.64 -0.48
C LEU A 61 20.73 16.81 -1.57
N MET A 62 19.58 16.17 -1.42
CA MET A 62 18.47 16.27 -2.37
C MET A 62 17.85 17.66 -2.38
N VAL A 63 17.71 18.31 -1.22
CA VAL A 63 17.30 19.72 -1.10
C VAL A 63 18.30 20.63 -1.81
N LEU A 64 19.61 20.40 -1.60
CA LEU A 64 20.66 21.17 -2.28
C LEU A 64 20.59 21.00 -3.80
N ILE A 65 20.46 19.77 -4.30
CA ILE A 65 20.31 19.49 -5.73
C ILE A 65 19.05 20.17 -6.29
N SER A 66 17.95 20.13 -5.53
CA SER A 66 16.69 20.77 -5.92
C SER A 66 16.83 22.30 -6.02
N LEU A 67 17.54 22.94 -5.08
CA LEU A 67 17.82 24.37 -5.11
C LEU A 67 18.73 24.77 -6.27
N ILE A 68 19.75 23.97 -6.58
CA ILE A 68 20.64 24.20 -7.73
C ILE A 68 19.84 24.09 -9.04
N ALA A 69 19.05 23.02 -9.20
CA ALA A 69 18.20 22.83 -10.37
C ALA A 69 17.17 23.96 -10.51
N ALA A 70 16.55 24.36 -9.39
CA ALA A 70 15.61 25.48 -9.34
C ALA A 70 16.25 26.80 -9.78
N TYR A 71 17.46 27.09 -9.30
CA TYR A 71 18.17 28.31 -9.68
C TYR A 71 18.56 28.34 -11.15
N ILE A 72 19.04 27.20 -11.70
CA ILE A 72 19.34 27.06 -13.13
C ILE A 72 18.06 27.28 -13.95
N SER A 73 16.96 26.64 -13.57
CA SER A 73 15.65 26.79 -14.21
C SER A 73 15.16 28.23 -14.16
N TYR A 74 15.22 28.87 -13.00
CA TYR A 74 14.84 30.28 -12.84
C TYR A 74 15.65 31.18 -13.78
N LYS A 75 16.98 31.05 -13.78
CA LYS A 75 17.88 31.91 -14.55
C LYS A 75 17.76 31.73 -16.07
N TYR A 76 17.55 30.50 -16.54
CA TYR A 76 17.62 30.18 -17.97
C TYR A 76 16.27 29.89 -18.62
N VAL A 77 15.19 29.73 -17.84
CA VAL A 77 13.84 29.48 -18.37
C VAL A 77 12.90 30.59 -17.92
N GLU A 78 12.86 30.89 -16.62
CA GLU A 78 11.86 31.80 -16.05
C GLU A 78 12.17 33.27 -16.33
N THR A 79 13.44 33.68 -16.29
CA THR A 79 13.84 35.07 -16.55
C THR A 79 14.08 35.38 -18.03
N VAL A 80 13.79 34.45 -18.94
CA VAL A 80 13.95 34.66 -20.38
C VAL A 80 12.73 35.41 -20.94
N ASN A 81 12.96 36.63 -21.41
CA ASN A 81 11.92 37.44 -22.04
C ASN A 81 11.77 37.06 -23.53
N PHE A 82 10.64 36.46 -23.89
CA PHE A 82 10.29 36.19 -25.29
C PHE A 82 9.72 37.44 -25.96
N ASN A 83 10.60 38.35 -26.38
CA ASN A 83 10.22 39.69 -26.87
C ASN A 83 9.61 39.74 -28.27
N THR A 84 9.46 38.60 -28.97
CA THR A 84 8.86 38.58 -30.32
C THR A 84 7.89 37.42 -30.49
N SER A 85 6.76 37.71 -31.14
CA SER A 85 5.72 36.72 -31.46
C SER A 85 6.25 35.56 -32.30
N LYS A 86 7.26 35.80 -33.15
CA LYS A 86 7.92 34.75 -33.96
C LYS A 86 8.69 33.75 -33.11
N VAL A 87 9.44 34.20 -32.09
CA VAL A 87 10.18 33.30 -31.20
C VAL A 87 9.23 32.45 -30.37
N VAL A 88 8.14 33.06 -29.87
CA VAL A 88 7.10 32.31 -29.15
C VAL A 88 6.45 31.27 -30.06
N LEU A 89 6.10 31.62 -31.29
CA LEU A 89 5.46 30.71 -32.24
C LEU A 89 6.38 29.54 -32.63
N VAL A 90 7.67 29.80 -32.85
CA VAL A 90 8.66 28.74 -33.12
C VAL A 90 8.84 27.84 -31.89
N ALA A 91 8.98 28.41 -30.69
CA ALA A 91 9.12 27.63 -29.46
C ALA A 91 7.89 26.74 -29.21
N LEU A 92 6.68 27.27 -29.40
CA LEU A 92 5.44 26.50 -29.32
C LEU A 92 5.37 25.42 -30.40
N SER A 93 5.78 25.72 -31.64
CA SER A 93 5.81 24.74 -32.72
C SER A 93 6.78 23.60 -32.43
N ILE A 94 7.98 23.90 -31.91
CA ILE A 94 8.96 22.90 -31.47
C ILE A 94 8.40 22.07 -30.31
N LEU A 95 7.74 22.70 -29.34
CA LEU A 95 7.11 22.00 -28.23
C LEU A 95 6.00 21.05 -28.72
N VAL A 96 5.15 21.51 -29.64
CA VAL A 96 4.08 20.69 -30.23
C VAL A 96 4.65 19.53 -31.04
N LEU A 97 5.65 19.79 -31.88
CA LEU A 97 6.30 18.74 -32.67
C LEU A 97 7.06 17.75 -31.79
N GLY A 98 7.77 18.23 -30.77
CA GLY A 98 8.51 17.41 -29.81
C GLY A 98 7.59 16.53 -28.96
N THR A 99 6.50 17.10 -28.43
CA THR A 99 5.48 16.33 -27.70
C THR A 99 4.79 15.32 -28.62
N ARG A 100 4.51 15.70 -29.88
CA ARG A 100 3.94 14.78 -30.86
C ARG A 100 4.90 13.63 -31.17
N PHE A 101 6.18 13.91 -31.37
CA PHE A 101 7.21 12.91 -31.59
C PHE A 101 7.32 11.93 -30.41
N LEU A 102 7.40 12.45 -29.18
CA LEU A 102 7.44 11.63 -27.97
C LEU A 102 6.17 10.81 -27.76
N SER A 103 5.01 11.26 -28.26
CA SER A 103 3.75 10.50 -28.19
C SER A 103 3.70 9.31 -29.16
N ILE A 104 4.43 9.38 -30.28
CA ILE A 104 4.43 8.35 -31.33
C ILE A 104 5.56 7.35 -31.11
N VAL A 105 6.74 7.83 -30.71
CA VAL A 105 7.90 6.96 -30.47
C VAL A 105 7.69 6.22 -29.16
N PRO A 106 7.63 4.87 -29.17
CA PRO A 106 7.55 4.11 -27.95
C PRO A 106 8.94 4.06 -27.30
N ALA A 107 9.41 5.19 -26.78
CA ALA A 107 10.77 5.36 -26.26
C ALA A 107 11.12 4.25 -25.26
N ASN A 108 10.17 3.90 -24.39
CA ASN A 108 10.31 2.80 -23.44
C ASN A 108 10.60 1.44 -24.12
N LYS A 109 9.96 1.13 -25.25
CA LYS A 109 10.21 -0.12 -26.02
C LYS A 109 11.60 -0.13 -26.66
N SER A 110 12.16 1.03 -26.98
CA SER A 110 13.51 1.14 -27.51
C SER A 110 14.59 1.12 -26.43
N MET A 111 14.27 1.62 -25.22
CA MET A 111 15.23 1.79 -24.13
C MET A 111 15.32 0.58 -23.19
N TYR A 112 14.26 -0.23 -23.09
CA TYR A 112 14.16 -1.31 -22.12
C TYR A 112 13.76 -2.63 -22.75
N LYS A 113 14.20 -3.73 -22.14
CA LYS A 113 13.82 -5.08 -22.56
C LYS A 113 12.31 -5.29 -22.43
N ALA A 114 11.73 -6.09 -23.32
CA ALA A 114 10.29 -6.40 -23.28
C ALA A 114 9.84 -6.96 -21.91
N LYS A 115 10.66 -7.82 -21.29
CA LYS A 115 10.43 -8.36 -19.94
C LYS A 115 10.38 -7.26 -18.88
N THR A 116 11.31 -6.30 -18.92
CA THR A 116 11.35 -5.14 -18.01
C THR A 116 10.06 -4.33 -18.12
N LEU A 117 9.58 -4.08 -19.34
CA LEU A 117 8.35 -3.33 -19.57
C LEU A 117 7.11 -4.09 -19.11
N ALA A 118 7.08 -5.41 -19.30
CA ALA A 118 5.99 -6.25 -18.81
C ALA A 118 5.92 -6.23 -17.28
N LEU A 119 7.05 -6.37 -16.60
CA LEU A 119 7.14 -6.32 -15.13
C LEU A 119 6.81 -4.94 -14.57
N SER A 120 7.37 -3.87 -15.13
CA SER A 120 7.11 -2.49 -14.68
C SER A 120 5.63 -2.11 -14.83
N ASN A 121 4.94 -2.65 -15.85
CA ASN A 121 3.51 -2.42 -16.08
C ASN A 121 2.61 -3.54 -15.53
N TYR A 122 3.14 -4.46 -14.72
CA TYR A 122 2.46 -5.71 -14.35
C TYR A 122 1.08 -5.44 -13.72
N LYS A 123 0.99 -4.52 -12.76
CA LYS A 123 -0.29 -4.16 -12.10
C LYS A 123 -1.34 -3.64 -13.07
N ARG A 124 -0.93 -2.85 -14.06
CA ARG A 124 -1.86 -2.32 -15.08
C ARG A 124 -2.31 -3.42 -16.05
N ALA A 125 -1.37 -4.25 -16.48
CA ALA A 125 -1.63 -5.36 -17.40
C ALA A 125 -2.56 -6.41 -16.78
N HIS A 126 -2.47 -6.65 -15.47
CA HIS A 126 -3.25 -7.64 -14.73
C HIS A 126 -4.35 -7.01 -13.86
N SER A 127 -4.92 -5.89 -14.31
CA SER A 127 -5.91 -5.14 -13.53
C SER A 127 -7.22 -5.92 -13.33
N LYS A 128 -7.64 -6.72 -14.32
CA LYS A 128 -8.86 -7.55 -14.22
C LYS A 128 -8.65 -8.72 -13.25
N GLU A 129 -7.52 -9.39 -13.37
CA GLU A 129 -7.11 -10.48 -12.49
C GLU A 129 -6.96 -10.00 -11.05
N THR A 130 -6.51 -8.75 -10.86
CA THR A 130 -6.45 -8.11 -9.53
C THR A 130 -7.85 -7.87 -8.96
N VAL A 131 -8.83 -7.46 -9.77
CA VAL A 131 -10.24 -7.32 -9.34
C VAL A 131 -10.77 -8.64 -8.81
N ASP A 132 -10.53 -9.73 -9.54
CA ASP A 132 -10.98 -11.06 -9.14
C ASP A 132 -10.22 -11.60 -7.92
N LEU A 133 -8.90 -11.42 -7.87
CA LEU A 133 -8.04 -11.86 -6.78
C LEU A 133 -8.50 -11.29 -5.42
N PHE A 134 -8.89 -10.02 -5.42
CA PHE A 134 -9.29 -9.29 -4.20
C PHE A 134 -10.78 -9.41 -3.89
N TYR A 135 -11.61 -9.97 -4.78
CA TYR A 135 -13.07 -9.89 -4.68
C TYR A 135 -13.58 -8.43 -4.59
N LEU A 136 -12.95 -7.53 -5.37
CA LEU A 136 -13.27 -6.10 -5.41
C LEU A 136 -14.74 -5.86 -5.81
N GLY A 137 -15.47 -5.08 -5.02
CA GLY A 137 -16.90 -4.79 -5.26
C GLY A 137 -17.82 -6.00 -5.03
N LYS A 138 -17.35 -6.99 -4.27
CA LYS A 138 -18.14 -8.13 -3.80
C LYS A 138 -17.91 -8.35 -2.31
N CYS A 139 -16.74 -8.90 -1.96
CA CYS A 139 -16.36 -9.24 -0.58
C CYS A 139 -15.27 -8.34 -0.01
N PHE A 140 -14.65 -7.53 -0.86
CA PHE A 140 -13.71 -6.49 -0.48
C PHE A 140 -14.22 -5.12 -0.95
N ILE A 141 -14.28 -4.17 -0.02
CA ILE A 141 -14.75 -2.81 -0.28
C ILE A 141 -13.59 -1.83 -0.42
N SER A 142 -13.58 -1.13 -1.54
CA SER A 142 -12.58 -0.10 -1.84
C SER A 142 -12.93 1.24 -1.17
N LYS A 143 -11.97 2.17 -1.08
CA LYS A 143 -12.20 3.49 -0.49
C LYS A 143 -13.28 4.35 -1.16
N GLN A 144 -13.63 4.03 -2.40
CA GLN A 144 -14.59 4.78 -3.20
C GLN A 144 -15.99 4.12 -3.19
N SER A 145 -16.13 3.04 -2.43
CA SER A 145 -17.32 2.20 -2.35
C SER A 145 -17.98 2.33 -0.98
N THR A 146 -19.25 1.93 -0.88
CA THR A 146 -20.03 1.99 0.36
C THR A 146 -20.42 0.59 0.81
N PHE A 147 -20.33 0.33 2.12
CA PHE A 147 -20.67 -0.97 2.70
C PHE A 147 -22.07 -1.46 2.30
N SER A 148 -23.06 -0.58 2.37
CA SER A 148 -24.46 -0.92 2.10
C SER A 148 -24.79 -1.23 0.63
N LYS A 149 -23.99 -0.76 -0.34
CA LYS A 149 -24.25 -0.96 -1.77
C LYS A 149 -23.34 -1.99 -2.42
N ASP A 150 -22.07 -2.00 -2.01
CA ASP A 150 -21.02 -2.72 -2.73
C ASP A 150 -20.61 -4.02 -2.04
N TYR A 151 -21.12 -4.28 -0.82
CA TYR A 151 -20.88 -5.54 -0.11
C TYR A 151 -21.98 -6.55 -0.45
N ASN A 152 -21.60 -7.68 -1.05
CA ASN A 152 -22.53 -8.78 -1.26
C ASN A 152 -22.54 -9.70 -0.04
N GLN A 153 -23.26 -9.31 1.00
CA GLN A 153 -23.35 -10.07 2.25
C GLN A 153 -23.75 -11.53 2.04
N SER A 154 -24.74 -11.80 1.17
CA SER A 154 -25.28 -13.14 0.94
C SER A 154 -24.26 -14.12 0.37
N ASP A 155 -23.37 -13.65 -0.49
CA ASP A 155 -22.32 -14.49 -1.08
C ASP A 155 -21.07 -14.54 -0.19
N CYS A 156 -20.69 -13.41 0.41
CA CYS A 156 -19.43 -13.27 1.14
C CYS A 156 -19.49 -13.86 2.56
N LEU A 157 -20.67 -13.86 3.19
CA LEU A 157 -20.91 -14.46 4.51
C LEU A 157 -21.85 -15.66 4.42
N LYS A 158 -21.82 -16.38 3.29
CA LYS A 158 -22.57 -17.61 3.14
C LYS A 158 -22.08 -18.67 4.14
N ILE A 159 -23.00 -19.39 4.77
CA ILE A 159 -22.68 -20.53 5.61
C ILE A 159 -22.85 -21.80 4.77
N ASP A 160 -21.83 -22.65 4.75
CA ASP A 160 -21.90 -23.99 4.18
C ASP A 160 -22.17 -24.99 5.31
N SER A 161 -23.34 -25.61 5.29
CA SER A 161 -23.77 -26.56 6.33
C SER A 161 -22.95 -27.85 6.37
N ASN A 162 -22.23 -28.16 5.29
CA ASN A 162 -21.49 -29.41 5.13
C ASN A 162 -19.98 -29.21 5.36
N LYS A 163 -19.56 -28.00 5.72
CA LYS A 163 -18.16 -27.64 5.94
C LYS A 163 -18.01 -26.88 7.24
N ARG A 164 -16.77 -26.83 7.73
CA ARG A 164 -16.40 -25.89 8.79
C ARG A 164 -16.35 -24.49 8.20
N ASN A 165 -16.96 -23.50 8.84
CA ASN A 165 -17.01 -22.14 8.33
C ASN A 165 -16.00 -21.27 9.10
N VAL A 166 -15.02 -20.73 8.40
CA VAL A 166 -14.01 -19.84 8.98
C VAL A 166 -14.15 -18.45 8.37
N MET A 167 -14.18 -17.43 9.20
CA MET A 167 -14.29 -16.03 8.76
C MET A 167 -12.89 -15.41 8.59
N LEU A 168 -12.63 -14.84 7.42
CA LEU A 168 -11.48 -14.00 7.12
C LEU A 168 -11.88 -12.53 7.22
N LEU A 169 -11.31 -11.83 8.20
CA LEU A 169 -11.63 -10.44 8.56
C LEU A 169 -10.42 -9.54 8.34
N GLY A 170 -10.58 -8.38 7.69
CA GLY A 170 -9.41 -7.52 7.47
C GLY A 170 -9.54 -6.35 6.49
N ASP A 171 -8.40 -6.01 5.89
CA ASP A 171 -8.29 -5.05 4.80
C ASP A 171 -7.84 -5.67 3.48
N SER A 172 -7.14 -4.89 2.65
CA SER A 172 -6.58 -5.37 1.38
C SER A 172 -5.57 -6.51 1.55
N HIS A 173 -4.94 -6.67 2.71
CA HIS A 173 -4.04 -7.80 3.03
C HIS A 173 -4.80 -9.06 3.43
N ALA A 174 -6.06 -8.95 3.89
CA ALA A 174 -6.93 -10.12 3.96
C ALA A 174 -7.43 -10.48 2.56
N ALA A 175 -7.78 -9.48 1.75
CA ALA A 175 -8.31 -9.68 0.42
C ALA A 175 -7.30 -10.35 -0.55
N ASP A 176 -6.02 -9.96 -0.53
CA ASP A 176 -5.01 -10.46 -1.47
C ASP A 176 -4.64 -11.94 -1.25
N ILE A 177 -4.77 -12.46 -0.02
CA ILE A 177 -4.59 -13.89 0.29
C ILE A 177 -5.87 -14.71 0.22
N ALA A 178 -7.06 -14.07 0.19
CA ALA A 178 -8.35 -14.73 0.36
C ALA A 178 -8.57 -15.90 -0.61
N GLN A 179 -8.29 -15.69 -1.90
CA GLN A 179 -8.50 -16.73 -2.92
C GLN A 179 -7.53 -17.91 -2.76
N SER A 180 -6.28 -17.65 -2.36
CA SER A 180 -5.27 -18.71 -2.14
C SER A 180 -5.53 -19.49 -0.86
N LEU A 181 -6.03 -18.80 0.17
CA LEU A 181 -6.45 -19.39 1.43
C LEU A 181 -7.67 -20.30 1.22
N GLU A 182 -8.68 -19.81 0.50
CA GLU A 182 -9.88 -20.58 0.12
C GLU A 182 -9.52 -21.83 -0.69
N ALA A 183 -8.65 -21.71 -1.70
CA ALA A 183 -8.21 -22.85 -2.50
C ALA A 183 -7.44 -23.91 -1.68
N SER A 184 -6.74 -23.50 -0.61
CA SER A 184 -6.00 -24.42 0.26
C SER A 184 -6.91 -25.06 1.31
N LEU A 185 -7.76 -24.27 1.96
CA LEU A 185 -8.62 -24.72 3.07
C LEU A 185 -9.87 -25.48 2.60
N SER A 186 -10.35 -25.23 1.38
CA SER A 186 -11.44 -26.02 0.78
C SER A 186 -11.09 -27.50 0.65
N LYS A 187 -9.82 -27.83 0.39
CA LYS A 187 -9.30 -29.21 0.38
C LYS A 187 -9.37 -29.89 1.75
N MET A 188 -9.51 -29.10 2.81
CA MET A 188 -9.61 -29.55 4.21
C MET A 188 -11.05 -29.50 4.74
N GLY A 189 -12.04 -29.34 3.85
CA GLY A 189 -13.46 -29.23 4.22
C GLY A 189 -13.81 -27.94 4.96
N ILE A 190 -13.06 -26.85 4.71
CA ILE A 190 -13.30 -25.54 5.32
C ILE A 190 -13.82 -24.56 4.25
N HIS A 191 -14.93 -23.90 4.54
CA HIS A 191 -15.47 -22.78 3.78
C HIS A 191 -14.97 -21.45 4.37
N ILE A 192 -14.57 -20.51 3.51
CA ILE A 192 -14.07 -19.19 3.93
C ILE A 192 -15.11 -18.12 3.65
N MET A 193 -15.63 -17.56 4.74
CA MET A 193 -16.44 -16.35 4.75
C MET A 193 -15.49 -15.14 4.74
N LYS A 194 -15.82 -14.07 4.04
CA LYS A 194 -14.88 -12.95 3.77
C LYS A 194 -15.52 -11.63 4.12
N ALA A 195 -14.88 -10.85 4.99
CA ALA A 195 -15.28 -9.48 5.30
C ALA A 195 -14.05 -8.57 5.32
N ALA A 196 -13.80 -7.85 4.22
CA ALA A 196 -12.63 -7.00 4.08
C ALA A 196 -12.92 -5.62 3.49
N SER A 197 -12.21 -4.59 3.96
CA SER A 197 -12.43 -3.20 3.54
C SER A 197 -11.12 -2.41 3.54
N SER A 198 -10.93 -1.54 2.54
CA SER A 198 -9.64 -0.90 2.26
C SER A 198 -9.11 -0.08 3.43
N GLY A 199 -7.91 -0.43 3.90
CA GLY A 199 -7.28 0.24 5.05
C GLY A 199 -8.02 0.07 6.37
N CYS A 200 -8.89 -0.93 6.49
CA CYS A 200 -9.67 -1.18 7.68
C CYS A 200 -8.90 -2.02 8.70
N LEU A 201 -8.68 -1.48 9.91
CA LEU A 201 -8.17 -2.30 11.01
C LEU A 201 -9.32 -3.15 11.57
N PRO A 202 -9.21 -4.50 11.52
CA PRO A 202 -10.27 -5.41 11.93
C PRO A 202 -10.33 -5.58 13.46
N ILE A 203 -10.51 -4.46 14.17
CA ILE A 203 -10.54 -4.40 15.64
C ILE A 203 -11.98 -4.17 16.14
N TYR A 204 -12.27 -4.68 17.33
CA TYR A 204 -13.53 -4.43 18.02
C TYR A 204 -13.67 -2.95 18.39
N LYS A 205 -14.79 -2.33 18.01
CA LYS A 205 -15.05 -0.88 18.11
C LYS A 205 -13.99 -0.04 17.39
N PRO A 206 -13.89 -0.13 16.04
CA PRO A 206 -12.91 0.64 15.31
C PRO A 206 -13.25 2.13 15.34
N ASN A 207 -12.21 2.95 15.34
CA ASN A 207 -12.30 4.38 15.05
C ASN A 207 -11.69 4.62 13.67
N GLY A 208 -12.40 5.29 12.76
CA GLY A 208 -11.85 5.54 11.41
C GLY A 208 -12.88 5.90 10.35
N GLU A 209 -12.50 5.63 9.10
CA GLU A 209 -13.34 5.87 7.91
C GLU A 209 -14.67 5.08 7.99
N THR A 210 -15.76 5.69 7.55
CA THR A 210 -17.14 5.17 7.68
C THR A 210 -17.29 3.74 7.16
N GLN A 211 -16.76 3.45 5.97
CA GLN A 211 -16.81 2.10 5.38
C GLN A 211 -16.18 1.00 6.26
N CYS A 212 -15.12 1.33 7.02
CA CYS A 212 -14.49 0.38 7.92
C CYS A 212 -15.32 0.23 9.19
N SER A 213 -15.75 1.34 9.79
CA SER A 213 -16.58 1.30 10.99
C SER A 213 -17.90 0.60 10.75
N ASP A 214 -18.56 0.85 9.60
CA ASP A 214 -19.85 0.24 9.25
C ASP A 214 -19.71 -1.28 9.12
N MET A 215 -18.70 -1.74 8.37
CA MET A 215 -18.47 -3.18 8.18
C MET A 215 -18.11 -3.88 9.50
N MET A 216 -17.22 -3.30 10.30
CA MET A 216 -16.84 -3.90 11.58
C MET A 216 -17.99 -3.86 12.60
N ASN A 217 -18.75 -2.76 12.67
CA ASN A 217 -19.92 -2.69 13.53
C ASN A 217 -20.96 -3.74 13.13
N PHE A 218 -21.22 -3.88 11.82
CA PHE A 218 -22.08 -4.93 11.31
C PHE A 218 -21.56 -6.33 11.69
N ILE A 219 -20.28 -6.62 11.46
CA ILE A 219 -19.71 -7.93 11.79
C ILE A 219 -19.78 -8.21 13.29
N PHE A 220 -19.29 -7.31 14.14
CA PHE A 220 -19.16 -7.55 15.59
C PHE A 220 -20.48 -7.43 16.35
N ASN A 221 -21.38 -6.52 15.96
CA ASN A 221 -22.58 -6.20 16.73
C ASN A 221 -23.85 -6.86 16.16
N GLU A 222 -23.89 -7.17 14.87
CA GLU A 222 -25.08 -7.72 14.22
C GLU A 222 -24.86 -9.17 13.75
N TYR A 223 -23.95 -9.39 12.81
CA TYR A 223 -23.80 -10.69 12.15
C TYR A 223 -23.23 -11.77 13.09
N PHE A 224 -22.09 -11.49 13.72
CA PHE A 224 -21.38 -12.51 14.49
C PHE A 224 -22.18 -13.01 15.71
N PRO A 225 -22.79 -12.15 16.56
CA PRO A 225 -23.60 -12.62 17.69
C PRO A 225 -24.78 -13.50 17.28
N LEU A 226 -25.36 -13.29 16.10
CA LEU A 226 -26.47 -14.09 15.58
C LEU A 226 -26.01 -15.43 14.98
N HIS A 227 -24.79 -15.48 14.42
CA HIS A 227 -24.33 -16.62 13.63
C HIS A 227 -23.13 -17.40 14.23
N TYR A 228 -22.60 -16.99 15.39
CA TYR A 228 -21.38 -17.58 15.98
C TYR A 228 -21.41 -19.10 16.14
N LYS A 229 -22.59 -19.71 16.37
CA LYS A 229 -22.76 -21.18 16.47
C LYS A 229 -22.45 -21.94 15.19
N LYS A 230 -22.36 -21.24 14.05
CA LYS A 230 -22.04 -21.79 12.73
C LYS A 230 -20.69 -21.31 12.20
N ILE A 231 -19.93 -20.54 12.98
CA ILE A 231 -18.60 -20.03 12.62
C ILE A 231 -17.57 -20.71 13.52
N ASP A 232 -16.67 -21.50 12.95
CA ASP A 232 -15.74 -22.38 13.67
C ASP A 232 -14.38 -21.73 13.96
N GLY A 233 -14.08 -20.60 13.33
CA GLY A 233 -12.83 -19.86 13.56
C GLY A 233 -12.82 -18.50 12.87
N VAL A 234 -11.92 -17.63 13.33
CA VAL A 234 -11.67 -16.32 12.72
C VAL A 234 -10.18 -16.16 12.39
N ILE A 235 -9.89 -15.79 11.15
CA ILE A 235 -8.58 -15.39 10.66
C ILE A 235 -8.60 -13.89 10.45
N ILE A 236 -7.67 -13.18 11.08
CA ILE A 236 -7.56 -11.72 10.99
C ILE A 236 -6.31 -11.37 10.19
N SER A 237 -6.40 -10.48 9.20
CA SER A 237 -5.22 -9.98 8.48
C SER A 237 -5.40 -8.51 8.10
N ALA A 238 -4.37 -7.69 8.26
CA ALA A 238 -4.41 -6.29 7.86
C ALA A 238 -3.02 -5.74 7.55
N ASN A 239 -2.97 -4.53 6.99
CA ASN A 239 -1.74 -3.76 6.86
C ASN A 239 -1.36 -3.10 8.20
N TRP A 240 -0.72 -3.88 9.07
CA TRP A 240 -0.36 -3.44 10.43
C TRP A 240 0.65 -2.28 10.46
N VAL A 241 1.54 -2.16 9.47
CA VAL A 241 2.55 -1.10 9.41
C VAL A 241 1.95 0.28 9.15
N LYS A 242 0.71 0.37 8.65
CA LYS A 242 0.00 1.66 8.52
C LYS A 242 -0.28 2.34 9.85
N VAL A 243 -0.29 1.60 10.96
CA VAL A 243 -0.47 2.19 12.28
C VAL A 243 0.82 2.89 12.71
N PRO A 244 0.79 4.20 13.00
CA PRO A 244 1.96 4.95 13.45
C PRO A 244 2.65 4.30 14.65
N GLU A 245 3.97 4.44 14.75
CA GLU A 245 4.77 3.78 15.79
C GLU A 245 4.31 4.13 17.21
N ASP A 246 3.94 5.39 17.44
CA ASP A 246 3.40 5.90 18.71
C ASP A 246 2.05 5.30 19.10
N GLN A 247 1.35 4.66 18.15
CA GLN A 247 0.02 4.05 18.36
C GLN A 247 0.07 2.50 18.39
N GLN A 248 1.25 1.89 18.24
CA GLN A 248 1.37 0.43 18.17
C GLN A 248 0.96 -0.29 19.47
N GLU A 249 1.20 0.30 20.64
CA GLU A 249 0.73 -0.30 21.92
C GLU A 249 -0.80 -0.24 22.06
N ALA A 250 -1.44 0.81 21.54
CA ALA A 250 -2.90 0.89 21.47
C ALA A 250 -3.46 -0.21 20.54
N LEU A 251 -2.85 -0.38 19.36
CA LEU A 251 -3.21 -1.47 18.44
C LEU A 251 -3.10 -2.85 19.11
N ILE A 252 -2.02 -3.13 19.84
CA ILE A 252 -1.84 -4.40 20.55
C ILE A 252 -2.96 -4.60 21.58
N SER A 253 -3.33 -3.56 22.33
CA SER A 253 -4.43 -3.59 23.28
C SER A 253 -5.76 -3.92 22.59
N ASP A 254 -6.04 -3.28 21.47
CA ASP A 254 -7.29 -3.49 20.72
C ASP A 254 -7.35 -4.85 20.03
N LEU A 255 -6.22 -5.38 19.53
CA LEU A 255 -6.13 -6.75 19.03
C LEU A 255 -6.38 -7.78 20.14
N LYS A 256 -5.82 -7.57 21.34
CA LYS A 256 -6.09 -8.44 22.50
C LYS A 256 -7.56 -8.41 22.91
N LYS A 257 -8.19 -7.24 22.93
CA LYS A 257 -9.65 -7.12 23.17
C LYS A 257 -10.44 -7.84 22.10
N THR A 258 -10.06 -7.70 20.83
CA THR A 258 -10.71 -8.36 19.69
C THR A 258 -10.64 -9.89 19.80
N ILE A 259 -9.46 -10.44 20.11
CA ILE A 259 -9.29 -11.87 20.39
C ILE A 259 -10.16 -12.29 21.58
N GLN A 260 -10.22 -11.47 22.64
CA GLN A 260 -11.04 -11.77 23.82
C GLN A 260 -12.53 -11.81 23.51
N VAL A 261 -13.04 -10.95 22.62
CA VAL A 261 -14.44 -10.99 22.15
C VAL A 261 -14.75 -12.35 21.53
N PHE A 262 -13.92 -12.83 20.59
CA PHE A 262 -14.12 -14.14 19.96
C PHE A 262 -13.93 -15.29 20.95
N LYS A 263 -12.98 -15.18 21.88
CA LYS A 263 -12.76 -16.15 22.95
C LYS A 263 -13.98 -16.30 23.86
N ASN A 264 -14.72 -15.23 24.15
CA ASN A 264 -15.95 -15.30 24.94
C ASN A 264 -17.04 -16.16 24.26
N TYR A 265 -17.03 -16.25 22.93
CA TYR A 265 -17.89 -17.13 22.13
C TYR A 265 -17.26 -18.51 21.88
N HIS A 266 -16.11 -18.80 22.50
CA HIS A 266 -15.32 -20.02 22.30
C HIS A 266 -14.88 -20.20 20.82
N ILE A 267 -14.57 -19.10 20.14
CA ILE A 267 -14.12 -19.11 18.75
C ILE A 267 -12.58 -18.99 18.67
N PRO A 268 -11.88 -20.01 18.16
CA PRO A 268 -10.45 -19.93 17.85
C PRO A 268 -10.18 -18.74 16.93
N THR A 269 -9.13 -17.98 17.23
CA THR A 269 -8.75 -16.80 16.44
C THR A 269 -7.26 -16.80 16.18
N VAL A 270 -6.87 -16.47 14.95
CA VAL A 270 -5.47 -16.29 14.57
C VAL A 270 -5.28 -15.03 13.73
N ILE A 271 -4.14 -14.38 13.89
CA ILE A 271 -3.73 -13.15 13.22
C ILE A 271 -2.62 -13.50 12.23
N VAL A 272 -2.84 -13.21 10.96
CA VAL A 272 -1.81 -13.24 9.92
C VAL A 272 -0.97 -11.98 10.06
N GLY A 273 0.34 -12.15 10.18
CA GLY A 273 1.26 -11.07 10.46
C GLY A 273 1.50 -10.10 9.32
N GLN A 274 2.33 -9.10 9.59
CA GLN A 274 2.76 -8.09 8.62
C GLN A 274 3.71 -8.74 7.61
N ASN A 275 3.38 -8.66 6.33
CA ASN A 275 4.28 -9.01 5.23
C ASN A 275 5.30 -7.90 4.94
N GLU A 276 6.19 -8.14 3.99
CA GLU A 276 7.13 -7.12 3.54
C GLU A 276 6.39 -5.91 2.97
N THR A 277 7.02 -4.73 3.09
CA THR A 277 6.59 -3.52 2.39
C THR A 277 7.82 -2.93 1.73
N TYR A 278 7.66 -2.46 0.50
CA TYR A 278 8.73 -1.88 -0.30
C TYR A 278 8.46 -0.38 -0.55
N ARG A 279 9.52 0.42 -0.60
CA ARG A 279 9.45 1.87 -0.80
C ARG A 279 9.03 2.28 -2.21
N ILE A 280 9.06 1.35 -3.17
CA ILE A 280 8.53 1.47 -4.53
C ILE A 280 7.87 0.13 -4.90
N PRO A 281 6.99 0.06 -5.92
CA PRO A 281 6.34 -1.18 -6.31
C PRO A 281 7.33 -2.32 -6.55
N TYR A 282 7.07 -3.49 -5.98
CA TYR A 282 7.95 -4.66 -6.09
C TYR A 282 8.19 -5.09 -7.54
N SER A 283 7.14 -5.04 -8.35
CA SER A 283 7.21 -5.34 -9.79
C SER A 283 8.19 -4.42 -10.54
N VAL A 284 8.34 -3.15 -10.12
CA VAL A 284 9.33 -2.20 -10.66
C VAL A 284 10.74 -2.52 -10.17
N ILE A 285 10.89 -2.94 -8.91
CA ILE A 285 12.18 -3.40 -8.37
C ILE A 285 12.68 -4.56 -9.23
N VAL A 286 11.88 -5.61 -9.39
CA VAL A 286 12.26 -6.81 -10.14
C VAL A 286 12.47 -6.51 -11.63
N ALA A 287 11.70 -5.58 -12.21
CA ALA A 287 11.95 -5.10 -13.57
C ALA A 287 13.37 -4.54 -13.73
N ARG A 288 13.84 -3.75 -12.76
CA ARG A 288 15.18 -3.17 -12.77
C ARG A 288 16.26 -4.20 -12.48
N GLU A 289 16.00 -5.15 -11.57
CA GLU A 289 16.91 -6.28 -11.37
C GLU A 289 17.10 -7.07 -12.67
N CYS A 290 16.02 -7.29 -13.45
CA CYS A 290 16.09 -7.94 -14.77
C CYS A 290 16.79 -7.09 -15.84
N GLU A 291 16.58 -5.77 -15.83
CA GLU A 291 17.19 -4.87 -16.82
C GLU A 291 18.70 -4.80 -16.64
N TYR A 292 19.13 -4.50 -15.41
CA TYR A 292 20.52 -4.18 -15.08
C TYR A 292 21.32 -5.35 -14.51
N ASN A 293 20.69 -6.50 -14.27
CA ASN A 293 21.30 -7.68 -13.66
C ASN A 293 21.93 -7.38 -12.27
N ILE A 294 21.23 -6.58 -11.46
CA ILE A 294 21.65 -6.20 -10.10
C ILE A 294 20.55 -6.65 -9.13
N ILE A 295 20.90 -7.47 -8.12
CA ILE A 295 19.97 -7.88 -7.06
C ILE A 295 20.15 -6.93 -5.87
N ASN A 296 19.18 -6.04 -5.66
CA ASN A 296 19.25 -5.05 -4.59
C ASN A 296 17.89 -4.78 -3.94
N ARG A 297 16.87 -5.62 -4.16
CA ARG A 297 15.53 -5.50 -3.56
C ARG A 297 15.51 -5.22 -2.06
N THR A 298 16.49 -5.71 -1.30
CA THR A 298 16.57 -5.47 0.16
C THR A 298 16.75 -4.01 0.52
N GLN A 299 17.38 -3.19 -0.34
CA GLN A 299 17.54 -1.76 -0.10
C GLN A 299 16.19 -1.03 -0.11
N TYR A 300 15.18 -1.59 -0.78
CA TYR A 300 13.86 -0.99 -0.87
C TYR A 300 12.92 -1.42 0.25
N LEU A 301 13.34 -2.31 1.15
CA LEU A 301 12.48 -2.74 2.26
C LEU A 301 12.18 -1.56 3.19
N ASP A 302 10.92 -1.46 3.60
CA ASP A 302 10.50 -0.59 4.68
C ASP A 302 10.86 -1.25 6.02
N ALA A 303 11.80 -0.65 6.74
CA ALA A 303 12.23 -1.12 8.05
C ALA A 303 11.09 -1.14 9.09
N ASN A 304 10.07 -0.28 8.93
CA ASN A 304 8.93 -0.23 9.82
C ASN A 304 8.08 -1.50 9.71
N ALA A 305 7.95 -2.09 8.51
CA ALA A 305 7.18 -3.32 8.35
C ALA A 305 7.79 -4.48 9.14
N LEU A 306 9.12 -4.62 9.11
CA LEU A 306 9.83 -5.61 9.92
C LEU A 306 9.71 -5.34 11.42
N LYS A 307 9.83 -4.07 11.81
CA LYS A 307 9.72 -3.64 13.22
C LYS A 307 8.33 -3.95 13.78
N THR A 308 7.27 -3.58 13.06
CA THR A 308 5.88 -3.88 13.41
C THR A 308 5.65 -5.39 13.47
N ASN A 309 6.12 -6.15 12.48
CA ASN A 309 5.95 -7.60 12.47
C ASN A 309 6.58 -8.26 13.72
N LYS A 310 7.82 -7.89 14.06
CA LYS A 310 8.52 -8.41 15.24
C LYS A 310 7.83 -8.02 16.54
N LEU A 311 7.35 -6.77 16.64
CA LEU A 311 6.63 -6.29 17.80
C LEU A 311 5.35 -7.09 18.05
N LEU A 312 4.53 -7.28 17.01
CA LEU A 312 3.29 -8.05 17.12
C LEU A 312 3.54 -9.53 17.40
N LEU A 313 4.54 -10.14 16.74
CA LEU A 313 4.95 -11.52 17.00
C LEU A 313 5.32 -11.73 18.47
N HIS A 314 6.09 -10.82 19.07
CA HIS A 314 6.49 -10.90 20.47
C HIS A 314 5.30 -10.72 21.44
N LYS A 315 4.33 -9.87 21.09
CA LYS A 315 3.22 -9.51 21.99
C LYS A 315 1.99 -10.42 21.86
N LEU A 316 1.89 -11.20 20.77
CA LEU A 316 0.73 -12.01 20.39
C LEU A 316 1.10 -13.46 20.04
N THR A 317 2.25 -13.98 20.52
CA THR A 317 2.92 -15.22 20.11
C THR A 317 2.02 -16.42 19.78
N ASN A 318 1.02 -16.73 20.60
CA ASN A 318 0.18 -17.92 20.42
C ASN A 318 -0.92 -17.77 19.35
N SER A 319 -1.20 -16.53 18.94
CA SER A 319 -2.27 -16.20 18.00
C SER A 319 -1.76 -15.43 16.79
N TYR A 320 -0.44 -15.32 16.59
CA TYR A 320 0.16 -14.53 15.53
C TYR A 320 1.04 -15.39 14.62
N ILE A 321 0.87 -15.26 13.31
CA ILE A 321 1.60 -16.01 12.30
C ILE A 321 2.62 -15.09 11.64
N ASP A 322 3.90 -15.37 11.84
CA ASP A 322 4.96 -14.64 11.16
C ASP A 322 5.04 -15.04 9.68
N ILE A 323 4.56 -14.15 8.81
CA ILE A 323 4.61 -14.35 7.35
C ILE A 323 5.76 -13.58 6.69
N TYR A 324 6.51 -12.74 7.41
CA TYR A 324 7.62 -11.96 6.83
C TYR A 324 8.72 -12.90 6.31
N ASN A 325 9.03 -12.86 5.01
CA ASN A 325 9.79 -13.90 4.32
C ASN A 325 10.67 -13.46 3.11
N TYR A 326 11.27 -12.27 3.14
CA TYR A 326 11.97 -11.74 1.96
C TYR A 326 13.18 -12.56 1.46
N LYS A 327 13.73 -13.44 2.30
CA LYS A 327 14.96 -14.20 1.99
C LYS A 327 14.71 -15.49 1.22
N SER A 328 13.56 -16.15 1.42
CA SER A 328 13.34 -17.51 0.94
C SER A 328 12.36 -17.60 -0.24
N VAL A 329 11.82 -16.47 -0.69
CA VAL A 329 10.85 -16.43 -1.79
C VAL A 329 11.52 -16.02 -3.10
N PRO A 330 11.39 -16.81 -4.19
CA PRO A 330 11.83 -16.41 -5.51
C PRO A 330 11.12 -15.12 -5.95
N SER A 331 11.84 -14.21 -6.60
CA SER A 331 11.27 -12.92 -6.99
C SER A 331 10.25 -13.01 -8.12
N LEU A 332 10.33 -14.08 -8.93
CA LEU A 332 9.45 -14.36 -10.06
C LEU A 332 8.99 -15.82 -10.03
N SER A 333 7.75 -16.04 -10.48
CA SER A 333 7.26 -17.37 -10.85
C SER A 333 7.95 -17.88 -12.12
N ILE A 334 7.73 -19.16 -12.45
CA ILE A 334 8.16 -19.74 -13.74
C ILE A 334 7.56 -19.01 -14.95
N ASN A 335 6.38 -18.39 -14.77
CA ASN A 335 5.68 -17.60 -15.78
C ASN A 335 6.04 -16.11 -15.74
N ASN A 336 7.03 -15.72 -14.92
CA ASN A 336 7.45 -14.34 -14.68
C ASN A 336 6.44 -13.46 -13.91
N ASP A 337 5.59 -14.07 -13.08
CA ASP A 337 4.75 -13.31 -12.16
C ASP A 337 5.59 -12.82 -10.97
N PRO A 338 5.63 -11.52 -10.66
CA PRO A 338 6.33 -11.02 -9.48
C PRO A 338 5.66 -11.51 -8.19
N TYR A 339 6.44 -11.64 -7.12
CA TYR A 339 5.93 -11.99 -5.79
C TYR A 339 4.83 -11.02 -5.29
N MET A 340 5.05 -9.71 -5.47
CA MET A 340 4.10 -8.66 -5.11
C MET A 340 3.66 -7.84 -6.33
N LEU A 341 2.39 -7.46 -6.31
CA LEU A 341 1.73 -6.63 -7.32
C LEU A 341 2.28 -5.19 -7.29
N ASP A 342 2.39 -4.65 -6.08
CA ASP A 342 2.82 -3.30 -5.77
C ASP A 342 3.77 -3.26 -4.57
N GLU A 343 3.70 -2.25 -3.71
CA GLU A 343 4.58 -2.08 -2.56
C GLU A 343 4.39 -3.16 -1.48
N ASN A 344 3.18 -3.70 -1.32
CA ASN A 344 2.85 -4.59 -0.20
C ASN A 344 1.74 -5.60 -0.45
N HIS A 345 1.10 -5.61 -1.63
CA HIS A 345 0.10 -6.63 -1.95
C HIS A 345 0.70 -7.77 -2.74
N PHE A 346 0.32 -9.00 -2.41
CA PHE A 346 0.74 -10.17 -3.14
C PHE A 346 0.09 -10.26 -4.53
N THR A 347 0.81 -10.81 -5.49
CA THR A 347 0.15 -11.41 -6.65
C THR A 347 -0.46 -12.76 -6.26
N LYS A 348 -1.21 -13.40 -7.17
CA LYS A 348 -1.66 -14.78 -6.95
C LYS A 348 -0.51 -15.75 -6.63
N TYR A 349 0.64 -15.56 -7.30
CA TYR A 349 1.84 -16.34 -7.06
C TYR A 349 2.37 -16.12 -5.63
N GLY A 350 2.53 -14.87 -5.20
CA GLY A 350 2.96 -14.56 -3.84
C GLY A 350 1.98 -15.05 -2.78
N ALA A 351 0.69 -14.86 -3.00
CA ALA A 351 -0.37 -15.31 -2.08
C ALA A 351 -0.34 -16.83 -1.91
N ASN A 352 -0.10 -17.60 -2.98
CA ASN A 352 0.05 -19.05 -2.88
C ASN A 352 1.23 -19.45 -1.98
N ILE A 353 2.41 -18.84 -2.16
CA ILE A 353 3.60 -19.13 -1.35
C ILE A 353 3.35 -18.75 0.12
N THR A 354 2.80 -17.56 0.34
CA THR A 354 2.50 -17.06 1.69
C THR A 354 1.48 -17.95 2.38
N VAL A 355 0.42 -18.39 1.70
CA VAL A 355 -0.58 -19.31 2.29
C VAL A 355 0.03 -20.66 2.62
N GLN A 356 0.92 -21.22 1.78
CA GLN A 356 1.63 -22.45 2.13
C GLN A 356 2.47 -22.30 3.42
N LYS A 357 3.15 -21.15 3.57
CA LYS A 357 3.84 -20.82 4.81
C LYS A 357 2.84 -20.74 5.98
N ILE A 358 1.75 -19.99 5.85
CA ILE A 358 0.70 -19.84 6.88
C ILE A 358 0.24 -21.21 7.39
N ILE A 359 -0.19 -22.10 6.50
CA ILE A 359 -0.79 -23.38 6.90
C ILE A 359 0.20 -24.36 7.53
N SER A 360 1.50 -24.18 7.28
CA SER A 360 2.58 -24.97 7.88
C SER A 360 3.00 -24.49 9.28
N THR A 361 2.54 -23.32 9.73
CA THR A 361 2.99 -22.74 10.99
C THR A 361 2.29 -23.36 12.21
N PRO A 362 2.98 -23.53 13.36
CA PRO A 362 2.36 -24.07 14.57
C PRO A 362 1.10 -23.31 15.05
N PRO A 363 1.05 -21.96 15.06
CA PRO A 363 -0.17 -21.25 15.45
C PRO A 363 -1.37 -21.57 14.57
N PHE A 364 -1.16 -21.75 13.25
CA PHE A 364 -2.25 -22.10 12.34
C PHE A 364 -2.69 -23.56 12.49
N ILE A 365 -1.76 -24.49 12.71
CA ILE A 365 -2.07 -25.90 12.97
C ILE A 365 -2.93 -26.02 14.24
N ASN A 366 -2.55 -25.31 15.31
CA ASN A 366 -3.31 -25.28 16.57
C ASN A 366 -4.70 -24.66 16.36
N PHE A 367 -4.78 -23.58 15.56
CA PHE A 367 -6.06 -22.97 15.17
C PHE A 367 -6.97 -23.99 14.45
N LEU A 368 -6.44 -24.73 13.47
CA LEU A 368 -7.19 -25.75 12.74
C LEU A 368 -7.67 -26.90 13.66
N GLN A 369 -6.84 -27.36 14.58
CA GLN A 369 -7.22 -28.37 15.57
C GLN A 369 -8.36 -27.86 16.46
N ALA A 370 -8.24 -26.63 16.99
CA ALA A 370 -9.27 -26.02 17.81
C ALA A 370 -10.60 -25.85 17.05
N THR A 371 -10.55 -25.50 15.75
CA THR A 371 -11.78 -25.40 14.92
C THR A 371 -12.46 -26.75 14.72
N SER A 372 -11.71 -27.86 14.69
CA SER A 372 -12.29 -29.20 14.49
C SER A 372 -12.95 -29.78 15.74
N GLN A 373 -12.55 -29.34 16.94
CA GLN A 373 -13.09 -29.81 18.22
C GLN A 373 -14.45 -29.19 18.58
N ARG A 374 -14.98 -28.31 17.72
CA ARG A 374 -16.24 -27.61 17.94
C ARG A 374 -17.44 -28.26 17.24
N LEU A 375 -17.17 -29.25 16.38
CA LEU A 375 -18.17 -30.19 15.86
C LEU A 375 -18.64 -31.11 16.99
#